data_AF-D3EC26-F1
#
_entry.id   AF-D3EC26-F1
#
_cell.length_a   1.000
_cell.length_b   1.000
_cell.length_c   1.000
_cell.angle_alpha   90.00
_cell.angle_beta   90.00
_cell.angle_gamma   90.00
#
_symmetry.space_group_name_H-M   'P 1'
#
loop_
_entity.id
_entity.type
_entity.pdbx_description
1 polymer ?
#
loop_
_entity_poly.entity_id
_entity_poly.type
_entity_poly.pdbx_seq_one_letter_code
_entity_poly.pdbx_strand_id
1 'polypeptide(L)'
;MEGLYSFIVLVIIVGQWVLRKIIDVGEEEMRDTPVYKWYLLGSWALLIPILILVWTMDRSRPYPIWPFLLSLIFCFRGYMEWKYIRETRRHQVSILLAAVSLFFTGWMIFILLLKY
;
A
#
# COMPACT_ATOMS: atom_id res chain seq x y z
N MET A 1 15.18 7.05 -12.60
CA MET A 1 14.12 6.99 -11.56
C MET A 1 13.13 5.86 -11.83
N GLU A 2 12.82 5.52 -13.09
CA GLU A 2 12.01 4.34 -13.46
C GLU A 2 12.39 3.04 -12.73
N GLY A 3 13.69 2.69 -12.70
CA GLY A 3 14.15 1.50 -11.97
C GLY A 3 13.80 1.51 -10.47
N LEU A 4 13.78 2.69 -9.82
CA LEU A 4 13.37 2.83 -8.42
C LEU A 4 11.86 2.51 -8.28
N TYR A 5 11.01 3.03 -9.16
CA TYR A 5 9.58 2.76 -9.12
C TYR A 5 9.28 1.28 -9.34
N SER A 6 9.91 0.65 -10.34
CA SER A 6 9.78 -0.79 -10.59
C SER A 6 10.27 -1.62 -9.41
N PHE A 7 11.37 -1.20 -8.76
CA PHE A 7 11.88 -1.84 -7.56
C PHE A 7 10.90 -1.74 -6.38
N ILE A 8 10.29 -0.57 -6.14
CA ILE A 8 9.29 -0.39 -5.09
C ILE A 8 8.08 -1.30 -5.34
N VAL A 9 7.56 -1.35 -6.57
CA VAL A 9 6.46 -2.25 -6.94
C VAL A 9 6.84 -3.71 -6.68
N LEU A 10 8.04 -4.12 -7.07
CA LEU A 10 8.54 -5.47 -6.86
C LEU A 10 8.64 -5.81 -5.36
N VAL A 11 9.17 -4.90 -4.53
CA VAL A 11 9.25 -5.07 -3.08
C VAL A 11 7.86 -5.18 -2.46
N ILE A 12 6.88 -4.41 -2.93
CA ILE A 12 5.50 -4.50 -2.43
C ILE A 12 4.87 -5.83 -2.80
N ILE A 13 5.00 -6.29 -4.06
CA ILE A 13 4.41 -7.56 -4.53
C ILE A 13 5.05 -8.75 -3.80
N VAL A 14 6.38 -8.81 -3.80
CA VAL A 14 7.14 -9.88 -3.15
C VAL A 14 6.94 -9.81 -1.64
N GLY A 15 6.99 -8.63 -1.04
CA GLY A 15 6.73 -8.41 0.38
C GLY A 15 5.35 -8.90 0.77
N GLN A 16 4.31 -8.58 0.00
CA GLN A 16 2.96 -9.08 0.27
C GLN A 16 2.90 -10.62 0.22
N TRP A 17 3.53 -11.23 -0.78
CA TRP A 17 3.56 -12.69 -0.92
C TRP A 17 4.31 -13.38 0.23
N VAL A 18 5.49 -12.86 0.58
CA VAL A 18 6.30 -13.37 1.70
C VAL A 18 5.57 -13.18 3.02
N LEU A 19 5.04 -12.00 3.30
CA LEU A 19 4.35 -11.69 4.55
C LEU A 19 3.10 -12.56 4.73
N ARG A 20 2.34 -12.82 3.67
CA ARG A 20 1.18 -13.74 3.72
C ARG A 20 1.56 -15.19 3.99
N LYS A 21 2.78 -15.61 3.66
CA LYS A 21 3.27 -16.96 3.98
C LYS A 21 3.81 -17.08 5.40
N ILE A 22 4.41 -16.01 5.92
CA ILE A 22 5.00 -15.99 7.26
C ILE A 22 3.93 -15.75 8.32
N ILE A 23 3.00 -14.83 8.05
CA ILE A 23 1.88 -14.55 8.94
C ILE A 23 0.81 -15.59 8.63
N ASP A 24 0.46 -16.38 9.64
CA ASP A 24 -0.63 -17.35 9.56
C ASP A 24 -1.98 -16.61 9.49
N VAL A 25 -2.34 -16.30 8.26
CA VAL A 25 -3.49 -15.50 7.87
C VAL A 25 -4.73 -16.38 7.89
N GLY A 26 -5.72 -15.99 8.70
CA GLY A 26 -7.00 -16.69 8.79
C GLY A 26 -7.78 -16.71 7.47
N GLU A 27 -8.67 -17.69 7.35
CA GLU A 27 -9.48 -17.94 6.15
C GLU A 27 -10.59 -16.90 5.95
N GLU A 28 -11.07 -16.26 7.02
CA GLU A 28 -12.14 -15.26 6.92
C GLU A 28 -11.77 -14.11 6.00
N GLU A 29 -12.70 -13.74 5.13
CA GLU A 29 -12.50 -12.69 4.16
C GLU A 29 -13.38 -11.48 4.45
N MET A 30 -12.91 -10.31 4.03
CA MET A 30 -13.70 -9.08 4.15
C MET A 30 -15.05 -9.19 3.42
N ARG A 31 -15.13 -10.08 2.42
CA ARG A 31 -16.34 -10.40 1.64
C ARG A 31 -17.49 -10.91 2.51
N ASP A 32 -17.16 -11.60 3.61
CA ASP A 32 -18.14 -12.23 4.49
C ASP A 32 -18.75 -11.22 5.48
N THR A 33 -18.20 -10.00 5.53
CA THR A 33 -18.68 -8.93 6.41
C THR A 33 -19.73 -8.04 5.71
N PRO A 34 -20.74 -7.53 6.43
CA PRO A 34 -21.75 -6.63 5.86
C PRO A 34 -21.16 -5.29 5.38
N VAL A 35 -19.93 -4.97 5.80
CA VAL A 35 -19.21 -3.74 5.47
C VAL A 35 -18.37 -3.89 4.19
N TYR A 36 -18.40 -5.05 3.53
CA TYR A 36 -17.67 -5.31 2.30
C TYR A 36 -17.88 -4.24 1.22
N LYS A 37 -19.11 -3.75 1.05
CA LYS A 37 -19.43 -2.68 0.08
C LYS A 37 -18.68 -1.39 0.36
N TRP A 38 -18.61 -0.97 1.63
CA TRP A 38 -17.89 0.23 2.06
C TRP A 38 -16.38 0.05 1.96
N TYR A 39 -15.88 -1.14 2.29
CA TYR A 39 -14.48 -1.50 2.09
C TYR A 39 -14.09 -1.41 0.61
N LEU A 40 -14.92 -1.93 -0.29
CA LEU A 40 -14.68 -1.91 -1.72
C LEU A 40 -14.73 -0.47 -2.26
N LEU A 41 -15.75 0.30 -1.87
CA LEU A 41 -15.88 1.71 -2.26
C LEU A 41 -14.68 2.55 -1.79
N GLY A 42 -14.26 2.39 -0.53
CA GLY A 42 -13.09 3.09 0.01
C GLY A 42 -11.79 2.68 -0.68
N SER A 43 -11.63 1.39 -0.98
CA SER A 43 -10.47 0.88 -1.72
C SER A 43 -10.39 1.46 -3.13
N TRP A 44 -11.52 1.53 -3.84
CA TRP A 44 -11.59 2.15 -5.17
C TRP A 44 -11.34 3.67 -5.12
N ALA A 45 -11.93 4.35 -4.15
CA ALA A 45 -11.74 5.79 -3.96
C ALA A 45 -10.26 6.16 -3.76
N LEU A 46 -9.48 5.31 -3.08
CA LEU A 46 -8.04 5.52 -2.89
C LEU A 46 -7.19 5.01 -4.07
N LEU A 47 -7.65 3.99 -4.79
CA LEU A 47 -6.93 3.43 -5.94
C LEU A 47 -6.96 4.35 -7.18
N ILE A 48 -8.10 4.99 -7.45
CA ILE A 48 -8.28 5.84 -8.64
C ILE A 48 -7.24 6.98 -8.71
N PRO A 49 -6.99 7.76 -7.64
CA PRO A 49 -5.95 8.79 -7.65
C PRO A 49 -4.55 8.25 -7.96
N ILE A 50 -4.23 7.04 -7.50
CA ILE A 50 -2.92 6.42 -7.78
C ILE A 50 -2.79 6.06 -9.25
N LEU A 51 -3.84 5.52 -9.86
CA LEU A 51 -3.83 5.19 -11.29
C LEU A 51 -3.67 6.45 -12.15
N ILE A 52 -4.37 7.53 -11.80
CA ILE A 52 -4.24 8.83 -12.46
C ILE A 52 -2.80 9.37 -12.31
N LEU A 53 -2.23 9.26 -11.12
CA LEU A 53 -0.86 9.70 -10.86
C LEU A 53 0.17 8.89 -11.67
N VAL A 54 0.02 7.57 -11.74
CA VAL A 54 0.92 6.70 -12.52
C VAL A 54 0.87 7.02 -14.02
N TRP A 55 -0.30 7.42 -14.52
CA TRP A 55 -0.46 7.82 -15.92
C TRP A 55 0.15 9.21 -16.19
N THR A 56 -0.05 10.16 -15.28
CA THR A 56 0.32 11.57 -15.50
C THR A 56 1.74 11.93 -15.04
N MET A 57 2.37 11.14 -14.16
CA MET A 57 3.69 11.49 -13.64
C MET A 57 4.81 11.30 -14.68
N ASP A 58 5.74 12.26 -14.70
CA ASP A 58 6.99 12.12 -15.43
C ASP A 58 7.95 11.22 -14.63
N ARG A 59 8.20 10.01 -15.11
CA ARG A 59 9.02 9.03 -14.40
C ARG A 59 10.51 9.40 -14.32
N SER A 60 10.94 10.50 -14.93
CA SER A 60 12.31 11.01 -14.83
C SER A 60 12.61 11.65 -13.46
N ARG A 61 11.59 12.09 -12.71
CA ARG A 61 11.74 12.78 -11.41
C ARG A 61 11.25 11.94 -10.22
N PRO A 62 11.73 12.22 -8.99
CA PRO A 62 11.17 11.63 -7.77
C PRO A 62 9.80 12.23 -7.43
N TYR A 63 8.78 11.38 -7.37
CA TYR A 63 7.41 11.68 -6.91
C TYR A 63 7.13 10.95 -5.59
N PRO A 64 7.52 11.51 -4.43
CA PRO A 64 7.27 10.90 -3.13
C PRO A 64 5.78 10.75 -2.80
N ILE A 65 4.91 11.49 -3.50
CA ILE A 65 3.46 11.36 -3.35
C ILE A 65 2.95 9.99 -3.83
N TRP A 66 3.65 9.33 -4.76
CA TRP A 66 3.25 8.00 -5.24
C TRP A 66 3.31 6.91 -4.16
N PRO A 67 4.46 6.64 -3.49
CA PRO A 67 4.51 5.68 -2.39
C PRO A 67 3.69 6.13 -1.18
N PHE A 68 3.49 7.44 -0.98
CA PHE A 68 2.63 7.96 0.08
C PHE A 68 1.17 7.54 -0.12
N LEU A 69 0.62 7.71 -1.32
CA LEU A 69 -0.76 7.28 -1.60
C LEU A 69 -0.93 5.76 -1.46
N LEU A 70 0.08 4.97 -1.84
CA LEU A 70 0.07 3.53 -1.58
C LEU A 70 0.00 3.21 -0.08
N SER A 71 0.75 3.94 0.74
CA SER A 71 0.66 3.77 2.20
C SER A 71 -0.74 4.04 2.74
N LEU A 72 -1.46 5.03 2.19
CA LEU A 72 -2.85 5.33 2.59
C LEU A 72 -3.79 4.18 2.26
N ILE A 73 -3.65 3.54 1.08
CA ILE A 73 -4.43 2.34 0.74
C ILE A 73 -4.16 1.23 1.74
N PHE A 74 -2.89 0.95 2.03
CA PHE A 74 -2.53 -0.12 2.96
C PHE A 74 -2.97 0.19 4.39
N CYS A 75 -2.90 1.44 4.85
CA CYS A 75 -3.44 1.87 6.13
C CYS A 75 -4.96 1.71 6.20
N PHE A 76 -5.69 2.13 5.16
CA PHE A 76 -7.15 1.95 5.10
C PHE A 76 -7.52 0.47 5.15
N ARG A 77 -6.86 -0.37 4.35
CA ARG A 77 -7.08 -1.83 4.36
C ARG A 77 -6.75 -2.43 5.72
N GLY A 78 -5.59 -2.10 6.28
CA GLY A 78 -5.17 -2.58 7.59
C GLY A 78 -6.13 -2.17 8.71
N TYR A 79 -6.64 -0.94 8.69
CA TYR A 79 -7.64 -0.47 9.65
C TYR A 79 -8.96 -1.25 9.54
N MET A 80 -9.45 -1.44 8.31
CA MET A 80 -10.68 -2.19 8.07
C MET A 80 -10.51 -3.67 8.47
N GLU A 81 -9.41 -4.30 8.09
CA GLU A 81 -9.09 -5.67 8.46
C GLU A 81 -8.95 -5.81 9.99
N TRP A 82 -8.33 -4.84 10.66
CA TRP A 82 -8.19 -4.84 12.11
C TRP A 82 -9.53 -4.68 12.84
N LYS A 83 -10.43 -3.86 12.29
CA LYS A 83 -11.74 -3.56 12.89
C LYS A 83 -12.76 -4.68 12.71
N TYR A 84 -12.77 -5.34 11.54
CA TYR A 84 -13.84 -6.27 11.18
C TYR A 84 -13.41 -7.74 11.11
N ILE A 85 -12.13 -8.03 10.87
CA ILE A 85 -11.59 -9.41 10.77
C ILE A 85 -10.25 -9.53 11.51
N ARG A 86 -10.25 -9.07 12.77
CA ARG A 86 -9.03 -8.99 13.60
C ARG A 86 -8.32 -10.33 13.76
N GLU A 87 -9.08 -11.40 13.93
CA GLU A 87 -8.58 -12.76 14.18
C GLU A 87 -7.74 -13.30 13.03
N THR A 88 -7.99 -12.83 11.80
CA THR A 88 -7.26 -13.29 10.61
C THR A 88 -5.81 -12.82 10.54
N ARG A 89 -5.39 -11.88 11.40
CA ARG A 89 -4.07 -11.22 11.34
C ARG A 89 -3.72 -10.57 9.99
N ARG A 90 -4.64 -10.50 9.01
CA ARG A 90 -4.44 -9.86 7.69
C ARG A 90 -4.00 -8.41 7.82
N HIS A 91 -4.55 -7.72 8.82
CA HIS A 91 -4.20 -6.35 9.14
C HIS A 91 -2.71 -6.15 9.41
N GLN A 92 -2.00 -7.14 9.94
CA GLN A 92 -0.55 -7.06 10.17
C GLN A 92 0.20 -6.95 8.85
N VAL A 93 -0.15 -7.77 7.85
CA VAL A 93 0.43 -7.70 6.49
C VAL A 93 0.20 -6.32 5.88
N SER A 94 -1.03 -5.82 5.95
CA SER A 94 -1.40 -4.50 5.41
C SER A 94 -0.65 -3.36 6.11
N ILE A 95 -0.54 -3.38 7.45
CA ILE A 95 0.19 -2.37 8.21
C ILE A 95 1.70 -2.41 7.91
N LEU A 96 2.30 -3.60 7.79
CA LEU A 96 3.70 -3.77 7.40
C LEU A 96 3.98 -3.20 6.00
N LEU A 97 3.11 -3.47 5.02
CA LEU A 97 3.22 -2.89 3.67
C LEU A 97 3.04 -1.37 3.67
N ALA A 98 2.17 -0.84 4.54
CA ALA A 98 2.04 0.60 4.73
C ALA A 98 3.35 1.21 5.26
N ALA A 99 3.97 0.58 6.26
CA ALA A 99 5.24 1.03 6.82
C ALA A 99 6.37 1.02 5.78
N VAL A 100 6.47 -0.04 4.97
CA VAL A 100 7.42 -0.12 3.84
C VAL A 100 7.17 1.00 2.82
N SER A 101 5.91 1.29 2.51
CA SER A 101 5.56 2.36 1.58
C SER A 101 5.90 3.75 2.13
N LEU A 102 5.69 3.98 3.43
CA LEU A 102 6.12 5.21 4.11
C LEU A 102 7.64 5.35 4.14
N PHE A 103 8.38 4.27 4.33
CA PHE A 103 9.84 4.28 4.26
C PHE A 103 10.32 4.74 2.88
N PHE A 104 9.75 4.20 1.80
CA PHE A 104 10.07 4.65 0.44
C PHE A 104 9.66 6.11 0.19
N THR A 105 8.57 6.57 0.80
CA THR A 105 8.16 7.98 0.76
C THR A 105 9.24 8.87 1.36
N GLY A 106 9.70 8.55 2.57
CA GLY A 106 10.78 9.28 3.25
C GLY A 106 12.09 9.26 2.47
N TRP A 107 12.47 8.11 1.91
CA TRP A 107 13.64 7.99 1.04
C TRP A 107 13.52 8.93 -0.16
N MET A 108 12.39 8.92 -0.87
CA MET A 108 12.21 9.77 -2.05
C MET A 108 12.25 11.26 -1.71
N ILE A 109 11.70 11.67 -0.57
CA ILE A 109 11.81 13.05 -0.06
C ILE A 109 13.28 13.38 0.20
N PHE A 110 14.03 12.48 0.83
CA PHE A 110 15.46 12.67 1.10
C PHE A 110 16.29 12.83 -0.18
N ILE A 111 16.04 12.00 -1.21
CA ILE A 111 16.69 12.17 -2.54
C ILE A 111 16.35 13.54 -3.13
N LEU A 112 15.09 13.97 -3.02
CA LEU A 112 14.66 15.26 -3.54
C LEU A 112 15.37 16.41 -2.82
N LEU A 113 15.50 16.33 -1.49
CA LEU A 113 16.22 17.33 -0.68
C LEU A 113 17.72 17.38 -0.99
N LEU A 114 18.38 16.25 -1.25
CA LEU A 114 19.81 16.21 -1.61
C LEU A 114 20.11 16.75 -3.01
N LYS A 115 19.10 16.85 -3.88
CA LYS A 115 19.25 17.30 -5.26
C LYS A 115 19.06 18.83 -5.41
N TYR A 116 18.61 19.49 -4.35
CA TYR A 116 18.52 20.95 -4.21
C TYR A 116 19.64 21.46 -3.30
#